data_AF-A0AAU0R4C7-F1
#
_entry.id   AF-A0AAU0R4C7-F1
#
_cell.length_a   1.000
_cell.length_b   1.000
_cell.length_c   1.000
_cell.angle_alpha   90.00
_cell.angle_beta   90.00
_cell.angle_gamma   90.00
#
_symmetry.space_group_name_H-M   'P 1'
#
loop_
_entity.id
_entity.type
_entity.pdbx_description
1 polymer ?
#
loop_
_entity_poly.entity_id
_entity_poly.type
_entity_poly.pdbx_seq_one_letter_code
_entity_poly.pdbx_strand_id
1 'polypeptide(L)'
;MARKTGKNDKAPYQDAATVLLKKSGKTFEEWSQEIVNENCLSLLQGGNPEWRNKMLEEAAMDLIAASVVEEEKKNKTQGHSDVQPKPNHLTQNNQSHK
;
A
#
# COMPACT_ATOMS: atom_id res chain seq x y z
N MET A 1 -4.03 -11.31 30.06
CA MET A 1 -3.75 -10.52 28.83
C MET A 1 -4.71 -9.34 28.78
N ALA A 2 -4.20 -8.12 28.71
CA ALA A 2 -5.00 -6.89 28.77
C ALA A 2 -5.84 -6.73 27.49
N ARG A 3 -7.14 -6.45 27.64
CA ARG A 3 -8.01 -6.07 26.52
C ARG A 3 -7.51 -4.71 26.02
N LYS A 4 -6.96 -4.65 24.81
CA LYS A 4 -6.72 -3.38 24.13
C LYS A 4 -8.09 -2.79 23.82
N THR A 5 -8.52 -1.84 24.64
CA THR A 5 -9.63 -0.95 24.32
C THR A 5 -9.21 -0.21 23.06
N GLY A 6 -9.67 -0.69 21.91
CA GLY A 6 -9.49 -0.02 20.64
C GLY A 6 -10.11 1.36 20.79
N LYS A 7 -9.26 2.38 20.88
CA LYS A 7 -9.71 3.75 20.74
C LYS A 7 -10.39 3.79 19.37
N ASN A 8 -11.68 4.10 19.34
CA ASN A 8 -12.30 4.59 18.13
C ASN A 8 -11.54 5.87 17.80
N ASP A 9 -10.44 5.74 17.04
CA ASP A 9 -9.71 6.85 16.45
C ASP A 9 -10.61 7.43 15.37
N LYS A 10 -11.64 8.13 15.86
CA LYS A 10 -12.64 8.81 15.06
C LYS A 10 -11.86 9.90 14.35
N ALA A 11 -11.74 9.76 13.03
CA ALA A 11 -10.88 10.64 12.28
C ALA A 11 -11.39 12.09 12.39
N PRO A 12 -10.52 13.11 12.37
CA PRO A 12 -10.92 14.50 12.60
C PRO A 12 -12.07 14.99 11.70
N TYR A 13 -12.17 14.47 10.47
CA TYR A 13 -13.26 14.78 9.55
C TYR A 13 -14.63 14.26 10.02
N GLN A 14 -14.66 13.17 10.77
CA GLN A 14 -15.90 12.53 11.21
C GLN A 14 -16.61 13.37 12.26
N ASP A 15 -15.88 14.07 13.13
CA ASP A 15 -16.47 14.96 14.13
C ASP A 15 -17.01 16.24 13.48
N ALA A 16 -16.28 16.82 12.53
CA ALA A 16 -16.77 17.94 11.73
C ALA A 16 -18.07 17.59 10.99
N ALA A 17 -18.12 16.42 10.32
CA ALA A 17 -19.33 15.94 9.65
C ALA A 17 -20.48 15.67 10.66
N THR A 18 -20.18 15.08 11.82
CA THR A 18 -21.18 14.82 12.87
C THR A 18 -21.85 16.12 13.35
N VAL A 19 -21.08 17.20 13.55
CA VAL A 19 -21.61 18.51 13.96
C VAL A 19 -22.54 19.10 12.91
N LEU A 20 -22.22 18.93 11.62
CA LEU A 20 -23.06 19.39 10.52
C LEU A 20 -24.36 18.58 10.42
N LEU A 21 -24.25 17.24 10.45
CA LEU A 21 -25.38 16.32 10.30
C LEU A 21 -26.38 16.38 11.47
N LYS A 22 -25.92 16.77 12.66
CA LYS A 22 -26.79 17.01 13.82
C LYS A 22 -27.86 18.08 13.53
N LYS A 23 -27.56 19.08 12.69
CA LYS A 23 -28.53 20.11 12.30
C LYS A 23 -29.69 19.55 11.46
N SER A 24 -29.43 18.50 10.68
CA SER A 24 -30.40 17.79 9.86
C SER A 24 -30.99 16.54 10.52
N GLY A 25 -30.65 16.27 11.80
CA GLY A 25 -31.13 15.10 12.54
C GLY A 25 -30.60 13.76 12.05
N LYS A 26 -29.53 13.73 11.24
CA LYS A 26 -28.90 12.49 10.75
C LYS A 26 -27.64 12.16 11.55
N THR A 27 -27.37 10.87 11.75
CA THR A 27 -26.08 10.43 12.28
C THR A 27 -25.03 10.32 11.17
N PHE A 28 -23.75 10.31 11.55
CA PHE A 28 -22.66 10.09 10.58
C PHE A 28 -22.77 8.73 9.89
N GLU A 29 -23.18 7.69 10.63
CA GLU A 29 -23.32 6.33 10.11
C GLU A 29 -24.41 6.27 9.03
N GLU A 30 -25.61 6.78 9.33
CA GLU A 30 -26.71 6.84 8.37
C GLU A 30 -26.33 7.62 7.10
N TRP A 31 -25.71 8.80 7.28
CA TRP A 31 -25.24 9.60 6.16
C TRP A 31 -24.16 8.88 5.34
N SER A 32 -23.21 8.21 5.99
CA SER A 32 -22.14 7.50 5.29
C SER A 32 -22.69 6.35 4.44
N GLN A 33 -23.69 5.63 4.95
CA GLN A 33 -24.33 4.54 4.24
C GLN A 33 -25.17 5.04 3.05
N GLU A 34 -25.86 6.17 3.21
CA GLU A 34 -26.56 6.85 2.12
C GLU A 34 -25.61 7.23 0.99
N ILE A 35 -24.47 7.86 1.30
CA ILE A 35 -23.44 8.23 0.31
C ILE A 35 -22.89 7.00 -0.43
N VAL A 36 -22.60 5.91 0.27
CA VAL A 36 -22.11 4.69 -0.39
C VAL A 36 -23.18 4.12 -1.33
N ASN A 37 -24.44 4.04 -0.88
CA ASN A 37 -25.53 3.53 -1.69
C ASN A 37 -25.78 4.37 -2.95
N GLU A 38 -25.78 5.71 -2.82
CA GLU A 38 -25.93 6.63 -3.94
C GLU A 38 -24.83 6.44 -4.98
N ASN A 39 -23.58 6.33 -4.54
CA ASN A 39 -22.46 6.09 -5.45
C ASN A 39 -22.57 4.73 -6.13
N CYS A 40 -22.88 3.66 -5.39
CA CYS A 40 -23.09 2.32 -5.95
C CYS A 40 -24.18 2.32 -7.04
N LEU A 41 -25.33 2.96 -6.76
CA LEU A 41 -26.42 3.08 -7.73
C LEU A 41 -25.99 3.88 -8.96
N SER A 42 -25.30 5.00 -8.76
CA SER A 42 -24.81 5.83 -9.87
C SER A 42 -23.86 5.05 -10.77
N LEU A 43 -22.93 4.29 -10.20
CA LEU A 43 -21.96 3.49 -10.95
C LEU A 43 -22.61 2.37 -11.75
N LEU A 44 -23.59 1.67 -11.16
CA LEU A 44 -24.36 0.64 -11.87
C LEU A 44 -25.11 1.20 -13.08
N GLN A 45 -25.50 2.47 -13.02
CA GLN A 45 -26.15 3.19 -14.12
C GLN A 45 -25.14 3.80 -15.11
N GLY A 46 -23.83 3.61 -14.91
CA GLY A 46 -22.78 4.25 -15.70
C GLY A 46 -22.60 5.75 -15.39
N GLY A 47 -23.21 6.25 -14.34
CA GLY A 47 -23.02 7.59 -13.80
C GLY A 47 -21.75 7.72 -12.93
N ASN A 48 -21.42 8.96 -12.59
CA ASN A 48 -20.30 9.36 -11.73
C ASN A 48 -18.90 8.83 -12.17
N PRO A 49 -18.43 9.21 -13.37
CA PRO A 49 -17.11 8.81 -13.88
C PRO A 49 -15.95 9.32 -13.03
N GLU A 50 -16.11 10.47 -12.36
CA GLU A 50 -15.08 11.06 -11.50
C GLU A 50 -14.78 10.18 -10.29
N TRP A 51 -15.82 9.74 -9.56
CA TRP A 51 -15.65 8.84 -8.42
C TRP A 51 -15.03 7.51 -8.86
N ARG A 52 -15.50 6.96 -9.99
CA ARG A 52 -14.95 5.72 -10.57
C ARG A 52 -13.45 5.86 -10.85
N ASN A 53 -13.05 6.95 -11.52
CA ASN A 53 -11.66 7.17 -11.87
C ASN A 53 -10.78 7.34 -10.63
N LYS A 54 -11.27 8.04 -9.59
CA LYS A 54 -10.55 8.20 -8.33
C LYS A 54 -10.30 6.87 -7.62
N MET A 55 -11.33 6.03 -7.52
CA MET A 55 -11.19 4.70 -6.89
C MET A 55 -10.29 3.77 -7.71
N LEU A 56 -10.33 3.89 -9.05
CA LEU A 56 -9.44 3.13 -9.93
C LEU A 56 -7.98 3.58 -9.80
N GLU A 57 -7.74 4.88 -9.66
CA GLU A 57 -6.40 5.44 -9.42
C GLU A 57 -5.80 4.93 -8.11
N GLU A 58 -6.58 4.93 -7.03
CA GLU A 58 -6.17 4.40 -5.73
C GLU A 58 -5.81 2.90 -5.83
N ALA A 59 -6.69 2.09 -6.43
CA ALA A 59 -6.44 0.67 -6.63
C ALA A 59 -5.22 0.40 -7.54
N ALA A 60 -5.00 1.23 -8.57
CA ALA A 60 -3.84 1.13 -9.44
C ALA A 60 -2.54 1.46 -8.70
N MET A 61 -2.54 2.50 -7.85
CA MET A 61 -1.39 2.85 -7.02
C MET A 61 -1.05 1.73 -6.03
N ASP A 62 -2.05 1.12 -5.39
CA ASP A 62 -1.83 -0.02 -4.50
C ASP A 62 -1.20 -1.21 -5.23
N LEU A 63 -1.66 -1.49 -6.45
CA LEU A 63 -1.10 -2.54 -7.31
C LEU A 63 0.36 -2.23 -7.68
N ILE A 64 0.66 -0.98 -8.06
CA ILE A 64 2.02 -0.53 -8.37
C ILE A 64 2.91 -0.65 -7.13
N ALA A 65 2.46 -0.17 -5.98
CA ALA A 65 3.22 -0.22 -4.73
C ALA A 65 3.55 -1.66 -4.33
N ALA A 66 2.57 -2.57 -4.43
CA ALA A 66 2.80 -4.00 -4.18
C ALA A 66 3.85 -4.57 -5.12
N SER A 67 3.77 -4.25 -6.42
CA SER A 67 4.71 -4.73 -7.44
C SER A 67 6.14 -4.18 -7.24
N VAL A 68 6.29 -2.91 -6.89
CA VAL A 68 7.61 -2.30 -6.60
C VAL A 68 8.26 -3.00 -5.40
N VAL A 69 7.51 -3.26 -4.34
CA VAL A 69 8.03 -3.97 -3.15
C VAL A 69 8.45 -5.41 -3.49
N GLU A 70 7.70 -6.10 -4.35
CA GLU A 70 8.07 -7.44 -4.80
C GLU A 70 9.32 -7.46 -5.68
N GLU A 71 9.45 -6.52 -6.62
CA GLU A 71 10.65 -6.42 -7.47
C GLU A 71 11.89 -6.01 -6.66
N GLU A 72 11.78 -5.15 -5.65
CA GLU A 72 12.89 -4.85 -4.73
C GLU A 72 13.36 -6.08 -3.94
N LYS A 73 12.44 -6.94 -3.48
CA LYS A 73 12.79 -8.20 -2.81
C LYS A 73 13.52 -9.16 -3.74
N LYS A 74 13.08 -9.25 -4.99
CA LYS A 74 13.71 -10.10 -6.02
C LYS A 74 15.12 -9.60 -6.38
N ASN A 75 15.30 -8.29 -6.54
CA ASN A 75 16.60 -7.68 -6.85
C ASN A 75 17.61 -7.83 -5.70
N LYS A 76 17.17 -7.78 -4.43
CA LYS A 76 18.04 -8.09 -3.27
C LYS A 76 18.47 -9.55 -3.20
N THR A 77 17.65 -10.47 -3.68
CA THR A 77 17.96 -11.91 -3.66
C THR A 77 18.91 -12.30 -4.80
N GLN A 78 18.86 -11.61 -5.94
CA GLN A 78 19.74 -11.85 -7.08
C GLN A 78 21.12 -11.20 -6.97
N GLY A 79 21.28 -10.16 -6.15
CA GLY A 79 22.56 -9.47 -5.94
C GLY A 79 23.56 -10.15 -4.99
N HIS A 80 23.23 -11.31 -4.40
CA HIS A 80 24.08 -11.99 -3.39
C HIS A 80 24.73 -13.30 -3.88
N SER A 81 24.65 -13.63 -5.18
CA SER A 81 25.17 -14.92 -5.69
C SER A 81 26.43 -14.85 -6.55
N ASP A 82 27.08 -13.69 -6.68
CA ASP A 82 28.32 -13.55 -7.48
C ASP A 82 29.53 -13.04 -6.67
N VAL A 83 29.76 -13.62 -5.50
CA VAL A 83 31.11 -13.59 -4.89
C VAL A 83 31.79 -14.93 -5.17
N GLN A 84 32.24 -15.08 -6.42
CA GLN A 84 33.26 -16.06 -6.79
C GLN A 84 34.49 -15.82 -5.89
N PRO A 85 34.95 -16.79 -5.07
CA PRO A 85 36.25 -16.66 -4.44
C PRO A 85 37.30 -16.84 -5.54
N LYS A 86 37.88 -15.71 -5.94
CA LYS A 86 39.09 -15.64 -6.76
C LYS A 86 40.13 -16.62 -6.19
N PRO A 87 40.57 -17.67 -6.91
CA PRO A 87 41.69 -18.48 -6.46
C PRO A 87 42.93 -17.59 -6.53
N ASN A 88 43.53 -17.31 -5.38
CA ASN A 88 44.79 -16.57 -5.30
C ASN A 88 45.86 -17.29 -6.14
N HIS A 89 46.48 -16.53 -7.04
CA HIS A 89 47.72 -16.88 -7.71
C HIS A 89 48.79 -17.26 -6.68
N LEU A 90 49.27 -18.51 -6.75
CA LEU A 90 50.55 -18.90 -6.18
C LEU A 90 51.44 -19.38 -7.33
N THR A 91 52.09 -18.40 -7.97
CA THR A 91 53.22 -18.67 -8.86
C THR A 91 54.39 -19.10 -7.97
N GLN A 92 54.64 -20.41 -7.85
CA GLN A 92 55.92 -20.89 -7.33
C GLN A 92 56.99 -20.66 -8.41
N ASN A 93 57.67 -19.52 -8.30
CA ASN A 93 59.03 -19.36 -8.77
C ASN A 93 59.92 -20.22 -7.87
N ASN A 94 60.61 -21.20 -8.44
CA ASN A 94 61.91 -21.65 -7.93
C ASN A 94 62.80 -21.99 -9.11
N GLN A 95 63.54 -20.97 -9.57
CA GLN A 95 64.86 -21.16 -10.14
C GLN A 95 65.71 -21.97 -9.15
N SER A 96 66.23 -23.12 -9.59
CA SER A 96 67.40 -23.71 -8.96
C SER A 96 68.44 -23.97 -10.04
N HIS A 97 69.50 -23.19 -9.97
CA HIS A 97 70.70 -23.29 -10.78
C HIS A 97 71.56 -24.46 -10.27
N LYS A 98 71.85 -25.44 -11.15
CA LYS A 98 73.19 -25.94 -11.51
C LYS A 98 73.11 -27.31 -12.17
#